data_AF-I7CEW2-F1
#
_entry.id   AF-I7CEW2-F1
#
_cell.length_a   1.000
_cell.length_b   1.000
_cell.length_c   1.000
_cell.angle_alpha   90.00
_cell.angle_beta   90.00
_cell.angle_gamma   90.00
#
_symmetry.space_group_name_H-M   'P 1'
#
loop_
_entity.id
_entity.type
_entity.pdbx_description
1 polymer ?
#
loop_
_entity_poly.entity_id
_entity_poly.type
_entity_poly.pdbx_seq_one_letter_code
_entity_poly.pdbx_strand_id
1 'polypeptide(L)'
;MPPVQLGDLAAPLENRETLKAQVGSFKGALDRSEAISSIEEERDEKVKKAQEVLEQYKSHFDEAVKKVKVYLSKEPNSKLTSLSLEERQAVMKVYEAWASIKTAIATANSKLKKLGADVQEEQSSWKTDSEVRSMLNNILWTTQGIKFLGNVQKSGANRSNNWHYSMNWESNPWGKFFESENLWKSYWEERDFLKNELYSLFSLKEQWKDGKCSKVTGVSSEQRELCFARARDTSIGIYSEANIKIELHVAKQVLSWMGKLDETKAK
;
A
#
# COMPACT_ATOMS: atom_id res chain seq x y z
N MET A 1 -30.88 82.70 -23.03
CA MET A 1 -30.10 81.50 -22.68
C MET A 1 -29.41 81.78 -21.35
N PRO A 2 -29.71 81.03 -20.27
CA PRO A 2 -29.02 81.22 -19.00
C PRO A 2 -27.61 80.59 -19.04
N PRO A 3 -26.65 81.13 -18.28
CA PRO A 3 -25.26 80.66 -18.28
C PRO A 3 -25.14 79.31 -17.56
N VAL A 4 -24.38 78.39 -18.16
CA VAL A 4 -23.98 77.13 -17.53
C VAL A 4 -23.07 77.45 -16.35
N GLN A 5 -23.55 77.20 -15.13
CA GLN A 5 -22.74 77.34 -13.92
C GLN A 5 -21.69 76.22 -13.89
N LEU A 6 -20.41 76.59 -13.93
CA LEU A 6 -19.23 75.72 -13.77
C LEU A 6 -19.10 75.13 -12.33
N GLY A 7 -20.19 75.09 -11.56
CA GLY A 7 -20.24 74.57 -10.19
C GLY A 7 -20.42 73.05 -10.08
N ASP A 8 -20.83 72.37 -11.16
CA ASP A 8 -21.10 70.93 -11.14
C ASP A 8 -19.86 70.05 -11.40
N LEU A 9 -18.66 70.64 -11.50
CA LEU A 9 -17.40 69.89 -11.60
C LEU A 9 -16.78 69.53 -10.24
N ALA A 10 -17.43 69.87 -9.14
CA ALA A 10 -17.00 69.49 -7.79
C ALA A 10 -18.01 68.52 -7.14
N ALA A 11 -18.26 67.38 -7.78
CA ALA A 11 -18.93 66.27 -7.10
C ALA A 11 -18.04 65.77 -5.93
N PRO A 12 -18.62 65.45 -4.76
CA PRO A 12 -17.87 65.36 -3.51
C PRO A 12 -16.93 64.15 -3.46
N LEU A 13 -15.86 64.31 -2.68
CA LEU A 13 -14.87 63.31 -2.25
C LEU A 13 -15.46 62.02 -1.61
N GLU A 14 -16.79 61.88 -1.49
CA GLU A 14 -17.47 60.71 -0.93
C GLU A 14 -17.35 59.46 -1.81
N ASN A 15 -17.14 59.61 -3.12
CA ASN A 15 -16.93 58.46 -4.00
C ASN A 15 -15.54 57.82 -3.88
N ARG A 16 -14.58 58.43 -3.16
CA ARG A 16 -13.23 57.87 -3.01
C ARG A 16 -13.17 56.74 -1.98
N GLU A 17 -14.02 56.74 -0.96
CA GLU A 17 -14.05 55.66 0.04
C GLU A 17 -14.74 54.41 -0.49
N THR A 18 -15.83 54.57 -1.24
CA THR A 18 -16.51 53.46 -1.94
C THR A 18 -15.63 52.85 -3.03
N LEU A 19 -14.90 53.66 -3.82
CA LEU A 19 -13.91 53.15 -4.78
C LEU A 19 -12.72 52.47 -4.09
N LYS A 20 -12.20 53.00 -2.98
CA LYS A 20 -11.14 52.32 -2.21
C LYS A 20 -11.61 51.00 -1.61
N ALA A 21 -12.85 50.93 -1.13
CA ALA A 21 -13.45 49.70 -0.63
C ALA A 21 -13.67 48.67 -1.75
N GLN A 22 -14.15 49.10 -2.92
CA GLN A 22 -14.29 48.24 -4.09
C GLN A 22 -12.94 47.77 -4.63
N VAL A 23 -11.96 48.67 -4.80
CA VAL A 23 -10.59 48.31 -5.23
C VAL A 23 -9.90 47.40 -4.20
N GLY A 24 -10.11 47.63 -2.90
CA GLY A 24 -9.63 46.74 -1.83
C GLY A 24 -10.29 45.36 -1.88
N SER A 25 -11.59 45.29 -2.20
CA SER A 25 -12.32 44.04 -2.40
C SER A 25 -11.84 43.29 -3.65
N PHE A 26 -11.58 43.98 -4.76
CA PHE A 26 -11.00 43.39 -5.97
C PHE A 26 -9.58 42.90 -5.75
N LYS A 27 -8.74 43.68 -5.06
CA LYS A 27 -7.37 43.26 -4.71
C LYS A 27 -7.38 42.02 -3.81
N GLY A 28 -8.22 42.02 -2.78
CA GLY A 28 -8.38 40.86 -1.89
C GLY A 28 -9.01 39.63 -2.58
N ALA A 29 -9.72 39.80 -3.69
CA ALA A 29 -10.22 38.70 -4.52
C ALA A 29 -9.16 38.19 -5.49
N LEU A 30 -8.37 39.08 -6.09
CA LEU A 30 -7.25 38.76 -6.97
C LEU A 30 -6.15 38.00 -6.21
N ASP A 31 -5.75 38.48 -5.03
CA ASP A 31 -4.76 37.85 -4.16
C ASP A 31 -5.23 36.43 -3.73
N ARG A 32 -6.54 36.26 -3.52
CA ARG A 32 -7.15 34.94 -3.25
C ARG A 32 -7.12 34.03 -4.48
N SER A 33 -7.40 34.57 -5.67
CA SER A 33 -7.36 33.82 -6.93
C SER A 33 -5.95 33.32 -7.24
N GLU A 34 -4.93 34.17 -7.06
CA GLU A 34 -3.52 33.76 -7.22
C GLU A 34 -3.14 32.67 -6.21
N ALA A 35 -3.54 32.81 -4.95
CA ALA A 35 -3.29 31.80 -3.93
C ALA A 35 -3.95 30.45 -4.25
N ILE A 36 -5.17 30.45 -4.79
CA ILE A 36 -5.86 29.24 -5.23
C ILE A 36 -5.11 28.58 -6.39
N SER A 37 -4.76 29.35 -7.43
CA SER A 37 -4.01 28.84 -8.60
C SER A 37 -2.70 28.19 -8.16
N SER A 38 -1.94 28.85 -7.27
CA SER A 38 -0.69 28.31 -6.76
C SER A 38 -0.87 27.00 -5.97
N ILE A 39 -1.95 26.85 -5.21
CA ILE A 39 -2.26 25.62 -4.48
C ILE A 39 -2.59 24.48 -5.45
N GLU A 40 -3.37 24.75 -6.50
CA GLU A 40 -3.74 23.77 -7.51
C GLU A 40 -2.54 23.32 -8.34
N GLU A 41 -1.68 24.26 -8.75
CA GLU A 41 -0.42 23.96 -9.44
C GLU A 41 0.51 23.08 -8.60
N GLU A 42 0.68 23.39 -7.30
CA GLU A 42 1.49 22.58 -6.39
C GLU A 42 0.94 21.16 -6.24
N ARG A 43 -0.39 21.02 -6.15
CA ARG A 43 -1.08 19.72 -6.10
C ARG A 43 -0.82 18.94 -7.39
N ASP A 44 -1.04 19.55 -8.54
CA ASP A 44 -0.99 18.88 -9.84
C ASP A 44 0.43 18.43 -10.17
N GLU A 45 1.44 19.22 -9.83
CA GLU A 45 2.85 18.83 -9.97
C GLU A 45 3.21 17.62 -9.09
N LYS A 46 2.70 17.56 -7.85
CA LYS A 46 2.89 16.40 -6.96
C LYS A 46 2.16 15.16 -7.49
N VAL A 47 0.94 15.33 -8.00
CA VAL A 47 0.15 14.24 -8.60
C VAL A 47 0.86 13.69 -9.84
N LYS A 48 1.38 14.56 -10.71
CA LYS A 48 2.12 14.18 -11.90
C LYS A 48 3.36 13.32 -11.57
N LYS A 49 4.18 13.75 -10.60
CA LYS A 49 5.35 12.97 -10.14
C LYS A 49 4.96 11.61 -9.60
N ALA A 50 3.86 11.53 -8.85
CA ALA A 50 3.35 10.26 -8.35
C ALA A 50 2.84 9.36 -9.49
N GLN A 51 2.22 9.92 -10.53
CA GLN A 51 1.78 9.17 -11.71
C GLN A 51 2.95 8.59 -12.52
N GLU A 52 4.08 9.30 -12.61
CA GLU A 52 5.30 8.77 -13.26
C GLU A 52 5.82 7.51 -12.53
N VAL A 53 5.79 7.51 -11.19
CA VAL A 53 6.13 6.33 -10.39
C VAL A 53 5.13 5.19 -10.63
N LEU A 54 3.83 5.49 -10.70
CA LEU A 54 2.82 4.46 -11.00
C LEU A 54 3.08 3.79 -12.34
N GLU A 55 3.40 4.56 -13.38
CA GLU A 55 3.65 4.00 -14.71
C GLU A 55 4.95 3.18 -14.76
N GLN A 56 6.00 3.60 -14.04
CA GLN A 56 7.25 2.85 -13.92
C GLN A 56 7.05 1.44 -13.35
N TYR A 57 6.16 1.28 -12.36
CA TYR A 57 5.97 0.00 -11.65
C TYR A 57 4.71 -0.77 -12.09
N LYS A 58 3.96 -0.24 -13.07
CA LYS A 58 2.65 -0.74 -13.47
C LYS A 58 2.62 -2.23 -13.79
N SER A 59 3.53 -2.72 -14.63
CA SER A 59 3.53 -4.12 -15.05
C SER A 59 3.69 -5.09 -13.86
N HIS A 60 4.60 -4.79 -12.93
CA HIS A 60 4.81 -5.62 -11.75
C HIS A 60 3.68 -5.47 -10.74
N PHE A 61 3.11 -4.26 -10.62
CA PHE A 61 1.96 -4.02 -9.75
C PHE A 61 0.70 -4.76 -10.23
N ASP A 62 0.41 -4.71 -11.53
CA ASP A 62 -0.75 -5.38 -12.13
C ASP A 62 -0.66 -6.90 -11.97
N GLU A 63 0.53 -7.49 -12.12
CA GLU A 63 0.73 -8.92 -11.86
C GLU A 63 0.56 -9.25 -10.37
N ALA A 64 1.05 -8.40 -9.46
CA ALA A 64 0.81 -8.58 -8.03
C ALA A 64 -0.69 -8.53 -7.68
N VAL A 65 -1.44 -7.58 -8.24
CA VAL A 65 -2.90 -7.47 -8.07
C VAL A 65 -3.60 -8.71 -8.60
N LYS A 66 -3.19 -9.21 -9.77
CA LYS A 66 -3.75 -10.43 -10.37
C LYS A 66 -3.53 -11.65 -9.47
N LYS A 67 -2.32 -11.84 -8.93
CA LYS A 67 -2.02 -12.94 -7.99
C LYS A 67 -2.85 -12.85 -6.71
N VAL A 68 -3.04 -11.65 -6.16
CA VAL A 68 -3.92 -11.42 -5.02
C VAL A 68 -5.39 -11.72 -5.36
N LYS A 69 -5.87 -11.36 -6.56
CA LYS A 69 -7.24 -11.69 -6.99
C LYS A 69 -7.46 -13.20 -7.12
N VAL A 70 -6.49 -13.93 -7.70
CA VAL A 70 -6.52 -15.39 -7.77
C VAL A 70 -6.61 -15.97 -6.35
N TYR A 71 -5.78 -15.48 -5.44
CA TYR A 71 -5.82 -15.88 -4.03
C TYR A 71 -7.18 -15.63 -3.36
N LEU A 72 -7.82 -14.50 -3.63
CA LEU A 72 -9.14 -14.17 -3.08
C LEU A 72 -10.30 -14.96 -3.70
N SER A 73 -10.16 -15.44 -4.94
CA SER A 73 -11.21 -16.21 -5.64
C SER A 73 -11.51 -17.56 -4.97
N LYS A 74 -10.53 -18.13 -4.24
CA LYS A 74 -10.60 -19.46 -3.62
C LYS A 74 -10.99 -20.58 -4.59
N GLU A 75 -10.73 -20.41 -5.89
CA GLU A 75 -11.04 -21.44 -6.89
C GLU A 75 -10.24 -22.73 -6.60
N PRO A 76 -10.90 -23.90 -6.52
CA PRO A 76 -10.29 -25.14 -6.03
C PRO A 76 -9.15 -25.70 -6.90
N ASN A 77 -8.98 -25.20 -8.13
CA ASN A 77 -7.92 -25.61 -9.06
C ASN A 77 -6.94 -24.47 -9.40
N SER A 78 -7.08 -23.30 -8.76
CA SER A 78 -6.20 -22.17 -9.02
C SER A 78 -4.84 -22.41 -8.36
N LYS A 79 -3.77 -22.28 -9.14
CA LYS A 79 -2.40 -22.41 -8.61
C LYS A 79 -2.00 -21.09 -7.97
N LEU A 80 -1.78 -21.10 -6.66
CA LEU A 80 -1.23 -19.94 -5.97
C LEU A 80 0.23 -19.75 -6.37
N THR A 81 0.56 -18.52 -6.77
CA THR A 81 1.93 -18.13 -7.13
C THR A 81 2.40 -17.03 -6.20
N SER A 82 3.64 -17.13 -5.72
CA SER A 82 4.27 -16.09 -4.91
C SER A 82 4.44 -14.79 -5.69
N LEU A 83 4.55 -13.70 -4.95
CA LEU A 83 5.00 -12.42 -5.45
C LEU A 83 6.52 -12.46 -5.66
N SER A 84 6.99 -11.97 -6.81
CA SER A 84 8.42 -11.72 -7.02
C SER A 84 8.90 -10.56 -6.13
N LEU A 85 10.21 -10.37 -6.01
CA LEU A 85 10.74 -9.23 -5.27
C LEU A 85 10.32 -7.90 -5.94
N GLU A 86 10.36 -7.86 -7.26
CA GLU A 86 9.96 -6.71 -8.08
C GLU A 86 8.47 -6.40 -7.90
N GLU A 87 7.62 -7.42 -7.83
CA GLU A 87 6.19 -7.29 -7.54
C GLU A 87 5.93 -6.76 -6.12
N ARG A 88 6.66 -7.25 -5.11
CA ARG A 88 6.56 -6.75 -3.73
C ARG A 88 7.04 -5.30 -3.60
N GLN A 89 8.12 -4.96 -4.29
CA GLN A 89 8.62 -3.58 -4.38
C GLN A 89 7.62 -2.68 -5.12
N ALA A 90 7.01 -3.16 -6.21
CA ALA A 90 5.99 -2.44 -6.95
C ALA A 90 4.78 -2.13 -6.08
N VAL A 91 4.27 -3.10 -5.29
CA VAL A 91 3.18 -2.86 -4.33
C VAL A 91 3.53 -1.75 -3.34
N MET A 92 4.73 -1.77 -2.77
CA MET A 92 5.20 -0.74 -1.84
C MET A 92 5.34 0.63 -2.52
N LYS A 93 5.93 0.69 -3.72
CA LYS A 93 6.15 1.95 -4.46
C LYS A 93 4.88 2.57 -4.99
N VAL A 94 3.94 1.75 -5.43
CA VAL A 94 2.61 2.20 -5.84
C VAL A 94 1.80 2.69 -4.64
N TYR A 95 1.94 2.06 -3.46
CA TYR A 95 1.38 2.60 -2.21
C TYR A 95 1.97 3.97 -1.85
N GLU A 96 3.30 4.12 -1.91
CA GLU A 96 3.99 5.38 -1.66
C GLU A 96 3.47 6.51 -2.57
N ALA A 97 3.35 6.25 -3.87
CA ALA A 97 2.80 7.19 -4.84
C ALA A 97 1.33 7.55 -4.54
N TRP A 98 0.50 6.54 -4.23
CA TRP A 98 -0.91 6.74 -3.88
C TRP A 98 -1.08 7.56 -2.60
N ALA A 99 -0.30 7.27 -1.55
CA ALA A 99 -0.31 8.00 -0.29
C ALA A 99 0.17 9.45 -0.47
N SER A 100 1.15 9.67 -1.35
CA SER A 100 1.62 11.02 -1.73
C SER A 100 0.51 11.84 -2.39
N ILE A 101 -0.24 11.25 -3.33
CA ILE A 101 -1.42 11.87 -3.96
C ILE A 101 -2.46 12.23 -2.91
N LYS A 102 -2.80 11.30 -2.02
CA LYS A 102 -3.78 11.53 -0.93
C LYS A 102 -3.33 12.66 0.02
N THR A 103 -2.04 12.69 0.36
CA THR A 103 -1.46 13.77 1.18
C THR A 103 -1.52 15.12 0.47
N ALA A 104 -1.20 15.17 -0.83
CA ALA A 104 -1.25 16.39 -1.62
C ALA A 104 -2.68 16.95 -1.71
N ILE A 105 -3.66 16.08 -1.96
CA ILE A 105 -5.08 16.44 -1.98
C ILE A 105 -5.53 16.96 -0.61
N ALA A 106 -5.24 16.23 0.48
CA ALA A 106 -5.62 16.67 1.83
C ALA A 106 -4.99 18.02 2.20
N THR A 107 -3.72 18.24 1.83
CA THR A 107 -3.02 19.51 2.05
C THR A 107 -3.64 20.64 1.24
N ALA A 108 -3.93 20.41 -0.05
CA ALA A 108 -4.58 21.40 -0.90
C ALA A 108 -5.96 21.77 -0.36
N ASN A 109 -6.79 20.77 -0.02
CA ASN A 109 -8.12 20.98 0.56
C ASN A 109 -8.06 21.78 1.86
N SER A 110 -7.10 21.49 2.74
CA SER A 110 -6.88 22.26 3.97
C SER A 110 -6.53 23.73 3.69
N LYS A 111 -5.67 23.99 2.70
CA LYS A 111 -5.30 25.35 2.29
C LYS A 111 -6.49 26.08 1.65
N LEU A 112 -7.25 25.42 0.78
CA LEU A 112 -8.45 25.98 0.13
C LEU A 112 -9.55 26.30 1.13
N LYS A 113 -9.80 25.43 2.13
CA LYS A 113 -10.76 25.67 3.21
C LYS A 113 -10.40 26.93 4.01
N LYS A 114 -9.10 27.16 4.29
CA LYS A 114 -8.63 28.40 4.95
C LYS A 114 -8.86 29.66 4.12
N LEU A 115 -8.94 29.54 2.79
CA LEU A 115 -9.25 30.64 1.88
C LEU A 115 -10.77 30.86 1.69
N GLY A 116 -11.61 30.06 2.35
CA GLY A 116 -13.07 30.15 2.29
C GLY A 116 -13.69 29.35 1.15
N ALA A 117 -12.94 28.46 0.50
CA ALA A 117 -13.51 27.52 -0.46
C ALA A 117 -14.35 26.46 0.27
N ASP A 118 -15.52 26.14 -0.29
CA ASP A 118 -16.34 25.04 0.18
C ASP A 118 -15.73 23.72 -0.31
N VAL A 119 -15.03 23.03 0.58
CA VAL A 119 -14.36 21.76 0.29
C VAL A 119 -14.90 20.69 1.22
N GLN A 120 -15.43 19.62 0.65
CA GLN A 120 -15.86 18.46 1.42
C GLN A 120 -14.66 17.84 2.15
N GLU A 121 -14.80 17.70 3.46
CA GLU A 121 -13.78 17.11 4.32
C GLU A 121 -13.86 15.58 4.20
N GLU A 122 -12.97 14.97 3.40
CA GLU A 122 -12.84 13.52 3.39
C GLU A 122 -12.35 13.07 4.78
N GLN A 123 -13.20 12.36 5.54
CA GLN A 123 -12.76 11.59 6.69
C GLN A 123 -11.78 10.52 6.22
N SER A 124 -10.50 10.78 6.42
CA SER A 124 -9.44 9.99 5.83
C SER A 124 -9.01 8.90 6.82
N SER A 125 -9.47 7.67 6.59
CA SER A 125 -9.10 6.46 7.37
C SER A 125 -7.89 5.71 6.81
N TRP A 126 -7.19 6.30 5.85
CA TRP A 126 -6.04 5.67 5.18
C TRP A 126 -4.74 5.85 5.98
N LYS A 127 -3.80 4.92 5.79
CA LYS A 127 -2.50 4.93 6.47
C LYS A 127 -1.48 5.75 5.68
N THR A 128 -0.67 6.54 6.36
CA THR A 128 0.43 7.27 5.73
C THR A 128 1.48 6.32 5.13
N ASP A 129 2.26 6.81 4.15
CA ASP A 129 3.39 6.04 3.60
C ASP A 129 4.39 5.62 4.69
N SER A 130 4.70 6.53 5.63
CA SER A 130 5.63 6.23 6.71
C SER A 130 5.14 5.10 7.62
N GLU A 131 3.84 5.08 7.93
CA GLU A 131 3.22 3.99 8.69
C GLU A 131 3.31 2.66 7.94
N VAL A 132 2.87 2.61 6.68
CA VAL A 132 2.87 1.37 5.90
C VAL A 132 4.29 0.88 5.63
N ARG A 133 5.22 1.77 5.31
CA ARG A 133 6.64 1.44 5.14
C ARG A 133 7.23 0.87 6.42
N SER A 134 6.92 1.44 7.57
CA SER A 134 7.33 0.91 8.88
C SER A 134 6.76 -0.50 9.11
N MET A 135 5.46 -0.70 8.85
CA MET A 135 4.81 -2.01 8.97
C MET A 135 5.47 -3.07 8.08
N LEU A 136 5.70 -2.75 6.80
CA LEU A 136 6.34 -3.65 5.83
C LEU A 136 7.81 -3.94 6.17
N ASN A 137 8.55 -2.94 6.66
CA ASN A 137 9.93 -3.13 7.12
C ASN A 137 10.00 -4.05 8.35
N ASN A 138 9.05 -3.92 9.28
CA ASN A 138 9.00 -4.74 10.49
C ASN A 138 8.75 -6.23 10.20
N ILE A 139 8.26 -6.58 9.01
CA ILE A 139 8.11 -7.96 8.53
C ILE A 139 9.11 -8.33 7.41
N LEU A 140 10.12 -7.47 7.16
CA LEU A 140 11.16 -7.67 6.15
C LEU A 140 10.62 -7.88 4.72
N TRP A 141 9.52 -7.19 4.37
CA TRP A 141 8.80 -7.32 3.09
C TRP A 141 9.68 -7.17 1.85
N THR A 142 10.71 -6.32 1.91
CA THR A 142 11.60 -5.97 0.80
C THR A 142 12.77 -6.95 0.61
N THR A 143 12.84 -8.01 1.39
CA THR A 143 13.92 -9.01 1.26
C THR A 143 13.58 -10.09 0.21
N GLN A 144 14.56 -10.86 -0.24
CA GLN A 144 14.39 -11.92 -1.28
C GLN A 144 13.37 -13.01 -0.91
N GLY A 145 12.82 -13.01 0.32
CA GLY A 145 11.58 -13.68 0.68
C GLY A 145 11.14 -13.39 2.10
N ILE A 146 9.87 -13.61 2.39
CA ILE A 146 9.42 -13.60 3.78
C ILE A 146 10.17 -14.73 4.48
N LYS A 147 11.04 -14.35 5.43
CA LYS A 147 11.90 -15.31 6.14
C LYS A 147 11.04 -16.08 7.13
N PHE A 148 10.90 -17.39 6.91
CA PHE A 148 10.30 -18.35 7.85
C PHE A 148 11.31 -19.46 8.17
N LEU A 149 11.27 -20.01 9.38
CA LEU A 149 12.29 -20.99 9.79
C LEU A 149 12.09 -22.41 9.26
N GLY A 150 13.24 -23.06 9.01
CA GLY A 150 13.51 -24.50 9.19
C GLY A 150 13.81 -24.88 10.66
N ASN A 151 14.07 -26.16 10.95
CA ASN A 151 14.03 -26.73 12.30
C ASN A 151 15.02 -26.09 13.33
N VAL A 152 14.55 -25.82 14.56
CA VAL A 152 15.22 -25.03 15.63
C VAL A 152 16.30 -25.83 16.39
N GLN A 153 16.40 -27.15 16.21
CA GLN A 153 17.16 -28.00 17.15
C GLN A 153 18.68 -28.07 16.96
N LYS A 154 19.30 -27.51 15.91
CA LYS A 154 20.73 -27.78 15.61
C LYS A 154 21.69 -26.59 15.57
N SER A 155 21.26 -25.36 15.83
CA SER A 155 22.20 -24.24 15.88
C SER A 155 21.82 -23.31 17.01
N GLY A 156 22.69 -23.20 18.02
CA GLY A 156 22.61 -22.24 19.14
C GLY A 156 22.68 -20.76 18.74
N ALA A 157 22.11 -20.39 17.59
CA ALA A 157 21.86 -19.03 17.18
C ALA A 157 20.54 -18.56 17.82
N ASN A 158 20.68 -17.67 18.81
CA ASN A 158 19.57 -17.01 19.50
C ASN A 158 18.57 -16.36 18.52
N ARG A 159 17.29 -16.74 18.65
CA ARG A 159 16.08 -15.93 18.35
C ARG A 159 15.76 -15.46 16.91
N SER A 160 16.38 -15.91 15.83
CA SER A 160 16.18 -15.30 14.50
C SER A 160 15.02 -15.80 13.64
N ASN A 161 14.02 -16.46 14.23
CA ASN A 161 13.68 -17.74 13.62
C ASN A 161 12.16 -18.01 13.46
N ASN A 162 11.31 -17.55 14.35
CA ASN A 162 9.95 -17.21 13.98
C ASN A 162 9.80 -15.72 14.23
N TRP A 163 9.93 -14.89 13.19
CA TRP A 163 9.95 -13.42 13.35
C TRP A 163 8.67 -12.99 14.08
N HIS A 164 8.82 -12.75 15.38
CA HIS A 164 7.80 -12.33 16.33
C HIS A 164 6.64 -13.30 16.63
N TYR A 165 6.71 -14.60 16.28
CA TYR A 165 5.61 -15.55 16.57
C TYR A 165 5.36 -15.76 18.07
N SER A 166 6.41 -15.72 18.89
CA SER A 166 6.29 -15.88 20.34
C SER A 166 6.01 -14.56 21.07
N MET A 167 5.75 -13.47 20.33
CA MET A 167 5.38 -12.19 20.94
C MET A 167 3.89 -12.15 21.22
N ASN A 168 3.51 -11.41 22.27
CA ASN A 168 2.12 -11.03 22.49
C ASN A 168 1.56 -10.35 21.23
N TRP A 169 0.31 -10.64 20.88
CA TRP A 169 -0.41 -10.10 19.73
C TRP A 169 -0.31 -8.57 19.62
N GLU A 170 -0.41 -7.86 20.74
CA GLU A 170 -0.34 -6.39 20.77
C GLU A 170 0.99 -5.84 20.24
N SER A 171 2.08 -6.58 20.42
CA SER A 171 3.44 -6.22 19.98
C SER A 171 3.86 -6.96 18.71
N ASN A 172 2.96 -7.74 18.12
CA ASN A 172 3.26 -8.56 16.96
C ASN A 172 3.19 -7.70 15.69
N PRO A 173 4.29 -7.56 14.90
CA PRO A 173 4.30 -6.75 13.69
C PRO A 173 3.34 -7.28 12.61
N TRP A 174 2.97 -8.56 12.68
CA TRP A 174 1.96 -9.15 11.80
C TRP A 174 0.54 -8.67 12.11
N GLY A 175 0.27 -8.23 13.34
CA GLY A 175 -1.08 -7.83 13.76
C GLY A 175 -1.66 -6.63 13.01
N LYS A 176 -0.86 -5.91 12.22
CA LYS A 176 -1.34 -4.85 11.32
C LYS A 176 -1.90 -5.38 10.01
N PHE A 177 -1.58 -6.62 9.65
CA PHE A 177 -1.95 -7.25 8.38
C PHE A 177 -3.09 -8.26 8.49
N PHE A 178 -3.42 -8.69 9.71
CA PHE A 178 -4.44 -9.69 9.99
C PHE A 178 -5.51 -9.10 10.91
N GLU A 179 -6.76 -9.52 10.72
CA GLU A 179 -7.90 -9.04 11.49
C GLU A 179 -7.91 -9.54 12.95
N SER A 180 -7.29 -10.70 13.21
CA SER A 180 -7.24 -11.30 14.53
C SER A 180 -6.02 -12.19 14.72
N GLU A 181 -5.65 -12.40 16.00
CA GLU A 181 -4.59 -13.34 16.37
C GLU A 181 -4.91 -14.77 15.91
N ASN A 182 -6.18 -15.17 15.97
CA ASN A 182 -6.63 -16.50 15.55
C ASN A 182 -6.44 -16.71 14.04
N LEU A 183 -6.79 -15.70 13.23
CA LEU A 183 -6.56 -15.77 11.78
C LEU A 183 -5.07 -15.81 11.47
N TRP A 184 -4.26 -15.01 12.16
CA TRP A 184 -2.81 -15.06 11.99
C TRP A 184 -2.23 -16.44 12.38
N LYS A 185 -2.64 -16.99 13.53
CA LYS A 185 -2.20 -18.32 13.98
C LYS A 185 -2.57 -19.43 13.00
N SER A 186 -3.75 -19.41 12.41
CA SER A 186 -4.17 -20.47 11.47
C SER A 186 -3.26 -20.56 10.24
N TYR A 187 -2.76 -19.44 9.71
CA TYR A 187 -1.79 -19.45 8.60
C TYR A 187 -0.44 -20.05 9.04
N TRP A 188 -0.02 -19.78 10.27
CA TRP A 188 1.22 -20.32 10.82
C TRP A 188 1.11 -21.81 11.15
N GLU A 189 -0.04 -22.25 11.67
CA GLU A 189 -0.33 -23.66 11.94
C GLU A 189 -0.41 -24.46 10.65
N GLU A 190 -1.08 -23.95 9.61
CA GLU A 190 -1.11 -24.57 8.28
C GLU A 190 0.31 -24.71 7.71
N ARG A 191 1.12 -23.66 7.82
CA ARG A 191 2.53 -23.70 7.43
C ARG A 191 3.30 -24.79 8.17
N ASP A 192 3.19 -24.82 9.50
CA ASP A 192 3.94 -25.77 10.32
C ASP A 192 3.47 -27.21 10.09
N PHE A 193 2.17 -27.42 9.83
CA PHE A 193 1.61 -28.69 9.42
C PHE A 193 2.21 -29.16 8.08
N LEU A 194 2.12 -28.35 7.02
CA LEU A 194 2.67 -28.69 5.70
C LEU A 194 4.19 -28.91 5.77
N LYS A 195 4.88 -28.10 6.57
CA LYS A 195 6.31 -28.29 6.83
C LYS A 195 6.58 -29.64 7.51
N ASN A 196 5.80 -30.04 8.50
CA ASN A 196 6.05 -31.31 9.19
C ASN A 196 5.67 -32.52 8.32
N GLU A 197 4.55 -32.45 7.61
CA GLU A 197 4.03 -33.50 6.73
C GLU A 197 4.97 -33.74 5.53
N LEU A 198 5.37 -32.68 4.82
CA LEU A 198 6.12 -32.81 3.58
C LEU A 198 7.63 -33.00 3.80
N TYR A 199 8.21 -32.43 4.85
CA TYR A 199 9.67 -32.43 5.03
C TYR A 199 10.20 -33.63 5.81
N SER A 200 9.37 -34.23 6.67
CA SER A 200 9.73 -35.48 7.34
C SER A 200 9.87 -36.64 6.34
N LEU A 201 9.11 -36.61 5.23
CA LEU A 201 9.05 -37.69 4.26
C LEU A 201 10.15 -37.64 3.18
N PHE A 202 10.63 -36.46 2.78
CA PHE A 202 11.44 -36.34 1.56
C PHE A 202 12.85 -35.74 1.75
N SER A 203 13.28 -35.43 2.97
CA SER A 203 14.59 -34.78 3.24
C SER A 203 14.85 -33.54 2.34
N LEU A 204 13.79 -32.85 1.92
CA LEU A 204 13.87 -31.75 0.97
C LEU A 204 14.44 -30.50 1.63
N LYS A 205 15.21 -29.73 0.88
CA LYS A 205 15.67 -28.37 1.24
C LYS A 205 14.96 -27.41 0.30
N GLU A 206 14.10 -26.52 0.82
CA GLU A 206 13.35 -25.56 -0.01
C GLU A 206 14.24 -24.45 -0.58
N GLN A 207 14.16 -24.25 -1.89
CA GLN A 207 14.31 -22.94 -2.51
C GLN A 207 13.22 -22.77 -3.57
N TRP A 208 12.58 -21.60 -3.62
CA TRP A 208 11.85 -21.15 -4.81
C TRP A 208 12.71 -20.10 -5.48
N LYS A 209 13.37 -20.48 -6.58
CA LYS A 209 14.12 -19.56 -7.43
C LYS A 209 13.64 -19.76 -8.86
N ASP A 210 13.20 -18.68 -9.49
CA ASP A 210 12.93 -18.62 -10.93
C ASP A 210 11.77 -19.50 -11.46
N GLY A 211 10.73 -19.74 -10.66
CA GLY A 211 9.46 -20.28 -11.17
C GLY A 211 9.46 -21.76 -11.59
N LYS A 212 10.50 -22.54 -11.27
CA LYS A 212 10.60 -23.96 -11.67
C LYS A 212 10.01 -24.87 -10.59
N CYS A 213 8.80 -25.38 -10.82
CA CYS A 213 8.17 -26.43 -10.00
C CYS A 213 8.67 -27.82 -10.41
N SER A 214 9.08 -28.63 -9.43
CA SER A 214 9.23 -30.07 -9.61
C SER A 214 8.06 -30.78 -8.95
N LYS A 215 7.16 -31.41 -9.72
CA LYS A 215 6.01 -32.16 -9.17
C LYS A 215 6.52 -33.31 -8.29
N VAL A 216 6.15 -33.32 -7.02
CA VAL A 216 6.32 -34.51 -6.16
C VAL A 216 4.96 -35.16 -6.00
N THR A 217 4.88 -36.45 -6.29
CA THR A 217 3.68 -37.26 -6.02
C THR A 217 3.92 -37.90 -4.67
N GLY A 218 3.17 -37.53 -3.62
CA GLY A 218 3.49 -37.94 -2.25
C GLY A 218 2.31 -38.00 -1.28
N VAL A 219 1.79 -39.22 -1.11
CA VAL A 219 1.15 -39.84 0.07
C VAL A 219 0.22 -39.00 0.95
N SER A 220 -0.91 -38.60 0.38
CA SER A 220 -2.26 -38.89 0.88
C SER A 220 -3.16 -38.78 -0.35
N SER A 221 -4.45 -39.07 -0.28
CA SER A 221 -5.35 -39.17 -1.46
C SER A 221 -5.51 -37.90 -2.32
N GLU A 222 -4.69 -36.86 -2.13
CA GLU A 222 -4.67 -35.63 -2.91
C GLU A 222 -3.43 -35.53 -3.81
N GLN A 223 -3.64 -35.37 -5.12
CA GLN A 223 -2.59 -34.96 -6.05
C GLN A 223 -2.25 -33.48 -5.83
N ARG A 224 -1.35 -33.19 -4.89
CA ARG A 224 -0.82 -31.83 -4.70
C ARG A 224 0.38 -31.60 -5.61
N GLU A 225 0.30 -30.63 -6.52
CA GLU A 225 1.48 -30.15 -7.25
C GLU A 225 2.29 -29.22 -6.35
N LEU A 226 3.32 -29.79 -5.72
CA LEU A 226 4.25 -29.04 -4.91
C LEU A 226 5.43 -28.57 -5.76
N CYS A 227 5.96 -27.41 -5.42
CA CYS A 227 6.85 -26.62 -6.26
C CYS A 227 8.21 -26.47 -5.54
N PHE A 228 9.12 -27.43 -5.76
CA PHE A 228 10.45 -27.44 -5.13
C PHE A 228 11.58 -27.11 -6.12
N ALA A 229 12.61 -26.36 -5.69
CA ALA A 229 13.90 -26.27 -6.36
C ALA A 229 15.04 -26.88 -5.52
N ARG A 230 16.07 -27.42 -6.20
CA ARG A 230 17.24 -28.06 -5.59
C ARG A 230 18.20 -27.00 -5.04
N ALA A 231 18.31 -26.88 -3.73
CA ALA A 231 19.20 -25.93 -3.06
C ALA A 231 20.68 -26.37 -3.13
N ARG A 232 21.61 -25.42 -3.34
CA ARG A 232 23.01 -25.56 -2.89
C ARG A 232 23.05 -25.28 -1.39
N ASP A 233 23.94 -25.96 -0.65
CA ASP A 233 23.93 -26.08 0.83
C ASP A 233 23.96 -24.76 1.64
N THR A 234 24.01 -23.59 1.01
CA THR A 234 24.22 -22.29 1.65
C THR A 234 23.11 -21.26 1.47
N SER A 235 22.02 -21.55 0.75
CA SER A 235 20.94 -20.56 0.55
C SER A 235 19.64 -20.99 1.25
N ILE A 236 19.14 -20.11 2.13
CA ILE A 236 17.94 -20.32 2.94
C ILE A 236 16.87 -19.35 2.40
N GLY A 237 15.83 -19.89 1.76
CA GLY A 237 14.68 -19.13 1.27
C GLY A 237 13.52 -20.09 1.03
N ILE A 238 12.60 -20.15 1.99
CA ILE A 238 11.53 -21.16 2.10
C ILE A 238 10.21 -20.53 1.62
N TYR A 239 9.55 -21.12 0.63
CA TYR A 239 8.26 -20.70 0.09
C TYR A 239 7.36 -21.92 -0.13
N SER A 240 6.74 -22.41 0.93
CA SER A 240 5.62 -23.34 0.83
C SER A 240 4.34 -22.61 0.41
N GLU A 241 3.31 -23.36 0.00
CA GLU A 241 1.98 -22.81 -0.31
C GLU A 241 1.44 -21.93 0.84
N ALA A 242 1.64 -22.35 2.10
CA ALA A 242 1.25 -21.55 3.26
C ALA A 242 2.04 -20.23 3.39
N ASN A 243 3.33 -20.21 3.04
CA ASN A 243 4.11 -18.96 3.00
C ASN A 243 3.60 -18.01 1.92
N ILE A 244 3.21 -18.57 0.76
CA ILE A 244 2.57 -17.81 -0.32
C ILE A 244 1.25 -17.20 0.16
N LYS A 245 0.43 -17.95 0.91
CA LYS A 245 -0.82 -17.43 1.49
C LYS A 245 -0.55 -16.25 2.44
N ILE A 246 0.46 -16.33 3.31
CA ILE A 246 0.85 -15.22 4.20
C ILE A 246 1.26 -13.99 3.38
N GLU A 247 2.09 -14.17 2.37
CA GLU A 247 2.55 -13.09 1.50
C GLU A 247 1.41 -12.41 0.73
N LEU A 248 0.54 -13.21 0.13
CA LEU A 248 -0.63 -12.71 -0.59
C LEU A 248 -1.64 -12.06 0.36
N HIS A 249 -1.73 -12.49 1.63
CA HIS A 249 -2.54 -11.83 2.65
C HIS A 249 -2.00 -10.45 3.01
N VAL A 250 -0.68 -10.30 3.17
CA VAL A 250 -0.05 -8.98 3.39
C VAL A 250 -0.32 -8.05 2.20
N ALA A 251 -0.12 -8.53 0.97
CA ALA A 251 -0.40 -7.74 -0.22
C ALA A 251 -1.88 -7.37 -0.35
N LYS A 252 -2.81 -8.29 -0.03
CA LYS A 252 -4.24 -8.00 0.09
C LYS A 252 -4.48 -6.81 1.00
N GLN A 253 -3.89 -6.80 2.19
CA GLN A 253 -4.10 -5.72 3.14
C GLN A 253 -3.54 -4.38 2.66
N VAL A 254 -2.38 -4.37 2.00
CA VAL A 254 -1.85 -3.12 1.41
C VAL A 254 -2.78 -2.59 0.31
N LEU A 255 -3.31 -3.47 -0.53
CA LEU A 255 -4.24 -3.10 -1.59
C LEU A 255 -5.62 -2.66 -1.06
N SER A 256 -6.07 -3.20 0.08
CA SER A 256 -7.33 -2.78 0.71
C SER A 256 -7.23 -1.35 1.25
N TRP A 257 -6.10 -0.97 1.84
CA TRP A 257 -5.85 0.43 2.26
C TRP A 257 -5.90 1.42 1.09
N MET A 258 -5.57 0.97 -0.13
CA MET A 258 -5.67 1.78 -1.35
C MET A 258 -7.09 1.82 -1.94
N GLY A 259 -8.05 1.07 -1.39
CA GLY A 259 -9.37 0.89 -1.99
C GLY A 259 -9.34 0.15 -3.33
N LYS A 260 -8.31 -0.68 -3.59
CA LYS A 260 -8.17 -1.45 -4.84
C LYS A 260 -8.81 -2.84 -4.78
N LEU A 261 -9.29 -3.23 -3.61
CA LEU A 261 -10.01 -4.48 -3.37
C LEU A 261 -11.38 -4.15 -2.76
N ASP A 262 -12.43 -4.16 -3.57
CA ASP A 262 -13.81 -4.09 -3.07
C ASP A 262 -14.16 -5.46 -2.45
N GLU A 263 -14.15 -5.56 -1.12
CA GLU A 263 -14.57 -6.77 -0.40
C GLU A 263 -16.08 -7.05 -0.56
N THR A 264 -16.85 -6.09 -1.09
CA THR A 264 -18.31 -6.16 -1.27
C THR A 264 -18.77 -6.89 -2.53
N LYS A 265 -17.86 -7.25 -3.46
CA LYS A 265 -18.20 -7.97 -4.71
C LYS A 265 -17.87 -9.46 -4.70
N ALA A 266 -17.39 -10.00 -3.57
CA ALA A 266 -17.00 -11.40 -3.42
C ALA A 266 -18.02 -12.24 -2.60
N LYS A 267 -19.31 -11.90 -2.70
CA LYS A 267 -20.42 -12.71 -2.17
C LYS A 267 -21.32 -13.17 -3.29
#